data_AF-A0A225UV40-F1
#
_entry.id   AF-A0A225UV40-F1
#
_cell.length_a   1.000
_cell.length_b   1.000
_cell.length_c   1.000
_cell.angle_alpha   90.00
_cell.angle_beta   90.00
_cell.angle_gamma   90.00
#
_symmetry.space_group_name_H-M   'P 1'
#
loop_
_entity.id
_entity.type
_entity.pdbx_description
1 polymer ?
#
loop_
_entity_poly.entity_id
_entity_poly.type
_entity_poly.pdbx_seq_one_letter_code
_entity_poly.pdbx_strand_id
1 'polypeptide(L)'
;MRTPVYKLQLGTSIATVVVDCGRKGVRLITMEVINVDQYVGEYVDLSKFYMLRVNAEKVIDSAHFGGRTRFINHSCDPNCALEKWNVRGLERCGVFAI
;
A
#
# COMPACT_ATOMS: atom_id res chain seq x y z
N MET A 1 12.88 13.59 -10.36
CA MET A 1 11.89 12.60 -9.86
C MET A 1 11.49 13.03 -8.45
N ARG A 2 10.24 13.44 -8.18
CA ARG A 2 9.85 13.86 -6.82
C ARG A 2 9.88 12.64 -5.91
N THR A 3 10.62 12.71 -4.81
CA THR A 3 10.88 11.57 -3.91
C THR A 3 9.57 10.98 -3.34
N PRO A 4 9.55 9.68 -3.01
CA PRO A 4 8.37 9.02 -2.44
C PRO A 4 7.81 9.69 -1.18
N VAL A 5 8.69 10.29 -0.38
CA VAL A 5 8.33 11.07 0.81
C VAL A 5 7.31 12.17 0.49
N TYR A 6 7.46 12.89 -0.64
CA TYR A 6 6.54 13.95 -1.01
C TYR A 6 5.13 13.42 -1.35
N LYS A 7 5.05 12.29 -2.06
CA LYS A 7 3.76 11.65 -2.39
C LYS A 7 3.05 11.13 -1.14
N LEU A 8 3.81 10.52 -0.22
CA LEU A 8 3.30 10.12 1.09
C LEU A 8 2.77 11.32 1.88
N GLN A 9 3.47 12.45 1.90
CA GLN A 9 3.01 13.68 2.58
C GLN A 9 1.71 14.22 2.02
N LEU A 10 1.52 14.18 0.70
CA LEU A 10 0.31 14.66 0.05
C LEU A 10 -0.84 13.64 0.09
N GLY A 11 -0.58 12.38 0.44
CA GLY A 11 -1.56 11.30 0.32
C GLY A 11 -1.95 11.00 -1.13
N THR A 12 -1.08 11.32 -2.10
CA THR A 12 -1.38 11.14 -3.53
C THR A 12 -0.98 9.75 -3.98
N SER A 13 -1.98 8.93 -4.34
CA SER A 13 -1.79 7.59 -4.90
C SER A 13 -2.15 7.58 -6.38
N ILE A 14 -1.65 6.60 -7.13
CA ILE A 14 -2.09 6.38 -8.51
C ILE A 14 -3.55 5.94 -8.54
N ALA A 15 -4.21 6.11 -9.69
CA ALA A 15 -5.57 5.65 -9.86
C ALA A 15 -5.64 4.13 -9.76
N THR A 16 -6.48 3.64 -8.85
CA THR A 16 -6.67 2.20 -8.60
C THR A 16 -8.15 1.86 -8.52
N VAL A 17 -8.48 0.62 -8.89
CA VAL A 17 -9.82 0.05 -8.79
C VAL A 17 -9.80 -1.21 -7.93
N VAL A 18 -10.83 -1.38 -7.12
CA VAL A 18 -11.05 -2.60 -6.34
C VAL A 18 -11.98 -3.50 -7.14
N VAL A 19 -11.56 -4.73 -7.38
CA VAL A 19 -12.30 -5.71 -8.19
C VAL A 19 -12.67 -6.91 -7.32
N ASP A 20 -13.95 -7.24 -7.30
CA ASP A 20 -14.46 -8.49 -6.73
C ASP A 20 -14.14 -9.66 -7.67
N CYS A 21 -13.46 -10.68 -7.15
CA CYS A 21 -13.07 -11.90 -7.86
C CYS A 21 -13.82 -13.14 -7.34
N GLY A 22 -14.96 -12.94 -6.67
CA GLY A 22 -15.81 -14.00 -6.15
C GLY A 22 -15.11 -14.79 -5.05
N ARG A 23 -14.96 -16.11 -5.24
CA ARG A 23 -14.34 -17.00 -4.24
C ARG A 23 -12.87 -16.68 -3.93
N LYS A 24 -12.19 -15.92 -4.79
CA LYS A 24 -10.80 -15.48 -4.58
C LYS A 24 -10.71 -14.19 -3.75
N GLY A 25 -11.84 -13.62 -3.33
CA GLY A 25 -11.89 -12.36 -2.60
C GLY A 25 -11.76 -11.16 -3.53
N VAL A 26 -11.16 -10.09 -3.00
CA VAL A 26 -11.04 -8.78 -3.65
C VAL A 26 -9.58 -8.50 -3.99
N ARG A 27 -9.35 -7.72 -5.05
CA ARG A 27 -8.00 -7.30 -5.45
C ARG A 27 -7.96 -5.83 -5.84
N LEU A 28 -6.79 -5.22 -5.68
CA LEU A 28 -6.49 -3.89 -6.20
C LEU A 28 -5.83 -4.00 -7.58
N ILE A 29 -6.27 -3.18 -8.54
CA ILE A 29 -5.68 -3.06 -9.88
C ILE A 29 -5.36 -1.61 -10.15
N THR A 30 -4.22 -1.34 -10.79
CA THR A 30 -3.85 0.00 -11.27
C THR A 30 -4.62 0.33 -12.55
N MET A 31 -5.12 1.56 -12.66
CA MET A 31 -5.85 2.01 -13.85
C MET A 31 -4.94 2.49 -14.98
N GLU A 32 -3.64 2.49 -14.73
CA GLU A 32 -2.60 2.93 -15.65
C GLU A 32 -1.40 1.98 -15.60
N VAL A 33 -0.62 1.98 -16.69
CA VAL A 33 0.67 1.29 -16.74
C VAL A 33 1.64 2.02 -15.80
N ILE A 34 2.32 1.25 -14.96
CA ILE A 34 3.31 1.74 -14.01
C ILE A 34 4.70 1.28 -14.42
N ASN A 35 5.71 2.12 -14.16
CA ASN A 35 7.11 1.77 -14.35
C ASN A 35 7.69 1.15 -13.07
N VAL A 36 8.82 0.45 -13.19
CA VAL A 36 9.61 -0.02 -12.05
C VAL A 36 9.93 1.16 -11.11
N ASP A 37 9.91 0.91 -9.80
CA ASP A 37 10.10 1.87 -8.70
C ASP A 37 9.01 2.96 -8.60
N GLN A 38 7.94 2.86 -9.38
CA GLN A 38 6.84 3.81 -9.31
C GLN A 38 6.02 3.61 -8.02
N TYR A 39 5.93 4.67 -7.21
CA TYR A 39 5.01 4.72 -6.08
C TYR A 39 3.56 4.55 -6.55
N VAL A 40 2.91 3.52 -6.02
CA VAL A 40 1.52 3.15 -6.29
C VAL A 40 0.59 3.81 -5.29
N GLY A 41 0.87 3.66 -4.00
CA GLY A 41 0.01 4.20 -2.95
C GLY A 41 0.56 3.91 -1.57
N GLU A 42 -0.06 4.49 -0.56
CA GLU A 42 0.31 4.21 0.82
C GLU A 42 -0.45 2.98 1.30
N TYR A 43 0.24 2.02 1.90
CA TYR A 43 -0.44 0.89 2.50
C TYR A 43 -1.18 1.31 3.77
N VAL A 44 -2.51 1.26 3.68
CA VAL A 44 -3.42 1.55 4.77
C VAL A 44 -4.49 0.46 4.73
N ASP A 45 -4.37 -0.52 5.62
CA ASP A 45 -5.17 -1.75 5.56
C ASP A 45 -6.64 -1.54 6.01
N LEU A 46 -7.55 -2.51 5.82
CA LEU A 46 -8.71 -2.82 6.67
C LEU A 46 -9.07 -4.30 6.46
N SER A 47 -8.96 -5.05 7.55
CA SER A 47 -9.70 -6.27 7.91
C SER A 47 -8.99 -7.63 7.81
N LYS A 48 -9.11 -8.34 8.94
CA LYS A 48 -8.92 -9.77 9.27
C LYS A 48 -7.62 -10.42 8.78
N PHE A 49 -6.64 -10.40 9.69
CA PHE A 49 -5.36 -11.12 9.70
C PHE A 49 -4.15 -10.48 9.00
N TYR A 50 -4.07 -9.14 8.89
CA TYR A 50 -2.92 -8.46 8.28
C TYR A 50 -2.43 -7.25 9.08
N MET A 51 -2.03 -7.49 10.34
CA MET A 51 -1.26 -6.49 11.09
C MET A 51 0.06 -6.21 10.37
N LEU A 52 0.23 -5.00 9.84
CA LEU A 52 1.52 -4.61 9.26
C LEU A 52 2.40 -4.03 10.36
N ARG A 53 3.48 -4.76 10.67
CA ARG A 53 4.52 -4.27 11.55
C ARG A 53 5.30 -3.15 10.87
N VAL A 54 5.07 -1.92 11.33
CA VAL A 54 5.85 -0.75 10.95
C VAL A 54 7.24 -0.89 11.56
N ASN A 55 7.34 -1.02 12.87
CA ASN A 55 8.62 -1.31 13.52
C ASN A 55 8.46 -2.22 14.75
N ALA A 56 9.51 -2.35 15.56
CA ALA A 56 9.49 -3.21 16.74
C ALA A 56 8.33 -2.86 17.70
N GLU A 57 7.96 -1.59 17.76
CA GLU A 57 7.01 -1.01 18.72
C GLU A 57 5.63 -0.70 18.10
N LYS A 58 5.57 -0.51 16.78
CA LYS A 58 4.39 0.02 16.09
C LYS A 58 3.85 -0.96 15.06
N VAL A 59 2.54 -1.10 15.07
CA VAL A 59 1.75 -1.86 14.11
C VAL A 59 0.70 -0.92 13.53
N ILE A 60 0.49 -1.00 12.22
CA ILE A 60 -0.72 -0.44 11.60
C ILE A 60 -1.83 -1.46 11.84
N ASP A 61 -2.73 -1.13 12.77
CA ASP A 61 -4.01 -1.82 12.95
C ASP A 61 -5.11 -0.93 12.42
N SER A 62 -5.85 -1.48 11.47
CA SER A 62 -6.82 -0.79 10.66
C SER A 62 -8.22 -1.40 10.79
N ALA A 63 -8.50 -2.01 11.95
CA ALA A 63 -9.81 -2.57 12.28
C ALA A 63 -10.99 -1.60 12.02
N HIS A 64 -10.76 -0.29 12.04
CA HIS A 64 -11.80 0.74 11.91
C HIS A 64 -11.58 1.75 10.77
N PHE A 65 -10.34 1.99 10.31
CA PHE A 65 -10.04 3.03 9.31
C PHE A 65 -8.86 2.64 8.39
N GLY A 66 -9.02 2.87 7.08
CA GLY A 66 -7.94 2.70 6.11
C GLY A 66 -8.29 2.94 4.64
N GLY A 67 -7.35 2.60 3.74
CA GLY A 67 -7.33 3.01 2.33
C GLY A 67 -7.57 1.87 1.35
N ARG A 68 -7.50 2.13 0.03
CA ARG A 68 -7.73 1.11 -1.02
C ARG A 68 -6.62 0.06 -1.09
N THR A 69 -5.41 0.40 -0.67
CA THR A 69 -4.23 -0.47 -0.65
C THR A 69 -4.36 -1.69 0.27
N ARG A 70 -5.32 -1.69 1.20
CA ARG A 70 -5.75 -2.88 1.95
C ARG A 70 -6.09 -4.11 1.11
N PHE A 71 -6.49 -3.89 -0.15
CA PHE A 71 -6.90 -4.97 -1.05
C PHE A 71 -5.73 -5.52 -1.86
N ILE A 72 -4.49 -5.14 -1.52
CA ILE A 72 -3.28 -5.78 -2.03
C ILE A 72 -3.18 -7.16 -1.38
N ASN A 73 -3.07 -8.18 -2.21
CA ASN A 73 -2.94 -9.56 -1.77
C ASN A 73 -1.46 -9.94 -1.57
N HIS A 74 -1.24 -10.96 -0.75
CA HIS A 74 0.05 -11.63 -0.67
C HIS A 74 0.32 -12.46 -1.95
N SER A 75 1.56 -12.42 -2.44
CA SER A 75 2.07 -13.29 -3.52
C SER A 75 3.49 -13.72 -3.18
N CYS A 76 3.85 -14.97 -3.49
CA CYS A 76 5.24 -15.44 -3.43
C CYS A 76 6.10 -14.90 -4.57
N ASP A 77 5.46 -14.42 -5.64
CA ASP A 77 6.06 -13.75 -6.79
C ASP A 77 5.32 -12.42 -7.00
N PRO A 78 5.64 -11.38 -6.21
CA PRO A 78 4.90 -10.12 -6.22
C PRO A 78 5.32 -9.23 -7.40
N ASN A 79 4.47 -8.27 -7.75
CA ASN A 79 4.79 -7.17 -8.70
C ASN A 79 4.86 -5.80 -8.00
N CYS A 80 4.72 -5.79 -6.67
CA CYS A 80 4.87 -4.61 -5.85
C CYS A 80 5.54 -4.99 -4.52
N ALA A 81 6.31 -4.07 -3.95
CA ALA A 81 6.93 -4.18 -2.65
C ALA A 81 6.40 -3.11 -1.67
N LEU A 82 6.46 -3.44 -0.38
CA LEU A 82 6.23 -2.48 0.71
C LEU A 82 7.57 -1.92 1.17
N GLU A 83 7.65 -0.59 1.21
CA GLU A 83 8.82 0.12 1.74
C GLU A 83 8.44 1.05 2.88
N LYS A 84 9.35 1.22 3.84
CA LYS A 84 9.17 2.09 5.00
C LYS A 84 9.92 3.39 4.79
N TRP A 85 9.22 4.49 5.02
CA TRP A 85 9.75 5.84 4.83
C TRP A 85 9.49 6.69 6.06
N ASN A 86 10.52 7.44 6.49
CA ASN A 86 10.32 8.51 7.47
C ASN A 86 9.69 9.72 6.78
N VAL A 87 8.50 10.07 7.23
CA VAL A 87 7.73 11.20 6.72
C VAL A 87 7.44 12.13 7.88
N ARG A 88 8.24 13.20 8.01
CA ARG A 88 8.14 14.19 9.09
C ARG A 88 8.23 13.56 10.49
N GLY A 89 9.16 12.62 10.67
CA GLY A 89 9.38 11.94 11.95
C GLY A 89 8.47 10.74 12.20
N LEU A 90 7.51 10.47 11.31
CA LEU A 90 6.63 9.31 11.39
C LEU A 90 7.01 8.26 10.35
N GLU A 91 7.11 7.01 10.77
CA GLU A 91 7.36 5.90 9.86
C GLU A 91 6.04 5.51 9.16
N ARG A 92 6.06 5.46 7.83
CA ARG A 92 4.91 5.15 6.97
C ARG A 92 5.29 4.10 5.94
N CYS A 93 4.31 3.33 5.47
CA CYS A 93 4.53 2.24 4.52
C CYS A 93 3.98 2.63 3.13
N GLY A 94 4.85 2.71 2.13
CA GLY A 94 4.50 2.93 0.73
C GLY A 94 4.55 1.63 -0.07
N VAL A 95 3.73 1.55 -1.11
CA VAL A 95 3.68 0.46 -2.09
C VAL A 95 4.35 0.93 -3.37
N PHE A 96 5.28 0.13 -3.89
CA PHE A 96 6.11 0.45 -5.06
C PHE A 96 6.09 -0.70 -6.05
N ALA A 97 6.06 -0.40 -7.35
CA ALA A 97 6.21 -1.40 -8.40
C ALA A 97 7.64 -1.95 -8.44
N ILE A 98 7.80 -3.27 -8.67
CA ILE A 98 9.10 -3.94 -8.84
C ILE A 98 9.27 -4.48 -10.25
#